data_AF-F7KJA7-F1
#
_entry.id   AF-F7KJA7-F1
#
_cell.length_a   1.000
_cell.length_b   1.000
_cell.length_c   1.000
_cell.angle_alpha   90.00
_cell.angle_beta   90.00
_cell.angle_gamma   90.00
#
_symmetry.space_group_name_H-M   'P 1'
#
loop_
_entity.id
_entity.type
_entity.pdbx_description
1 polymer ?
#
loop_
_entity_poly.entity_id
_entity_poly.type
_entity_poly.pdbx_seq_one_letter_code
_entity_poly.pdbx_strand_id
1 'polypeptide(L)'
;MQNVIEELKRIQAAVTNLIEVLESSPENKTVSATVGEIRSVAILEEIYRCSGSVTPEQISEFAVKYGKTPSSCAGYYSGKKPSLKASDDRKRRLLTKQGEETVLAARHRWGDDWLDRIPQSIIANDATSYKMVIDF
;
A
#
# COMPACT_ATOMS: atom_id res chain seq x y z
N MET A 1 50.96 17.27 -12.85
CA MET A 1 49.56 17.67 -13.13
C MET A 1 48.79 16.61 -13.90
N GLN A 2 49.29 16.10 -15.03
CA GLN A 2 48.59 15.08 -15.83
C GLN A 2 48.11 13.86 -15.01
N ASN A 3 48.98 13.34 -14.14
CA ASN A 3 48.72 12.15 -13.32
C ASN A 3 47.58 12.37 -12.29
N VAL A 4 47.50 13.58 -11.71
CA VAL A 4 46.44 13.95 -10.76
C VAL A 4 45.09 14.05 -11.46
N ILE A 5 45.05 14.56 -12.69
CA ILE A 5 43.81 14.65 -13.48
C ILE A 5 43.31 13.25 -13.86
N GLU A 6 44.20 12.32 -14.18
CA GLU A 6 43.82 10.93 -14.48
C GLU A 6 43.31 10.18 -13.24
N GLU A 7 43.93 10.38 -12.07
CA GLU A 7 43.42 9.85 -10.81
C GLU A 7 42.04 10.40 -10.45
N LEU A 8 41.83 11.71 -10.59
CA LEU A 8 40.53 12.33 -10.34
C LEU A 8 39.44 11.78 -11.27
N LYS A 9 39.75 11.53 -12.54
CA LYS A 9 38.82 10.89 -13.49
C LYS A 9 38.50 9.44 -13.10
N ARG A 10 39.48 8.68 -12.62
CA ARG A 10 39.25 7.31 -12.12
C ARG A 10 38.38 7.30 -10.87
N ILE A 11 38.64 8.22 -9.94
CA ILE A 11 37.83 8.38 -8.71
C ILE A 11 36.40 8.75 -9.09
N GLN A 12 36.21 9.72 -9.99
CA GLN A 12 34.89 10.11 -10.47
C GLN A 12 34.12 8.90 -11.05
N ALA A 13 34.75 8.13 -11.95
CA ALA A 13 34.12 6.96 -12.55
C ALA A 13 33.76 5.89 -11.51
N ALA A 14 34.63 5.64 -10.54
CA ALA A 14 34.36 4.69 -9.46
C ALA A 14 33.18 5.14 -8.58
N VAL A 15 33.11 6.44 -8.26
CA VAL A 15 32.02 7.02 -7.48
C VAL A 15 30.70 6.96 -8.25
N THR A 16 30.68 7.32 -9.54
CA THR A 16 29.46 7.21 -10.38
C THR A 16 28.95 5.77 -10.43
N ASN A 17 29.84 4.80 -10.61
CA ASN A 17 29.46 3.39 -10.66
C ASN A 17 28.92 2.89 -9.30
N LEU A 18 29.51 3.34 -8.19
CA LEU A 18 28.98 3.06 -6.85
C LEU A 18 27.58 3.64 -6.65
N ILE A 19 27.32 4.86 -7.13
CA ILE A 19 25.99 5.48 -7.07
C ILE A 19 24.99 4.65 -7.88
N GLU A 20 25.30 4.27 -9.12
CA GLU A 20 24.42 3.45 -9.96
C GLU A 20 24.12 2.08 -9.32
N VAL A 21 25.12 1.43 -8.73
CA VAL A 21 24.94 0.16 -8.01
C VAL A 21 24.06 0.34 -6.78
N LEU A 22 24.26 1.42 -6.01
CA LEU A 22 23.45 1.72 -4.84
C LEU A 22 21.99 2.02 -5.25
N GLU A 23 21.74 2.88 -6.24
CA GLU A 23 20.38 3.18 -6.71
C GLU A 23 19.67 1.98 -7.33
N SER A 24 20.44 1.07 -7.94
CA SER A 24 19.92 -0.18 -8.52
C SER A 24 19.72 -1.29 -7.47
N SER A 25 20.30 -1.13 -6.28
CA SER A 25 20.24 -2.13 -5.21
C SER A 25 18.79 -2.26 -4.73
N PRO A 26 18.22 -3.49 -4.64
CA PRO A 26 16.83 -3.71 -4.24
C PRO A 26 16.48 -3.08 -2.88
N GLU A 27 17.48 -2.96 -2.01
CA GLU A 27 17.38 -2.32 -0.69
C GLU A 27 17.30 -0.78 -0.70
N ASN A 28 17.58 -0.13 -1.83
CA ASN A 28 17.43 1.31 -2.03
C ASN A 28 16.25 1.69 -2.94
N LYS A 29 15.48 0.71 -3.44
CA LYS A 29 14.18 1.01 -4.06
C LYS A 29 13.24 1.48 -2.96
N THR A 30 12.99 2.79 -2.92
CA THR A 30 11.91 3.35 -2.11
C THR A 30 10.63 2.59 -2.42
N VAL A 31 10.18 1.83 -1.42
CA VAL A 31 8.94 1.10 -1.50
C VAL A 31 7.84 2.14 -1.45
N SER A 32 7.11 2.31 -2.55
CA SER A 32 6.11 3.37 -2.65
C SER A 32 4.76 2.83 -3.08
N ALA A 33 3.71 3.59 -2.74
CA ALA A 33 2.35 3.35 -3.20
C ALA A 33 1.62 4.66 -3.45
N THR A 34 0.67 4.64 -4.36
CA THR A 34 -0.27 5.73 -4.51
C THR A 34 -1.28 5.75 -3.37
N VAL A 35 -1.81 6.94 -3.05
CA VAL A 35 -2.93 7.09 -2.11
C VAL A 35 -4.12 6.21 -2.53
N GLY A 36 -4.37 6.06 -3.83
CA GLY A 36 -5.40 5.17 -4.35
C GLY A 36 -5.17 3.69 -4.01
N GLU A 37 -3.95 3.20 -4.18
CA GLU A 37 -3.56 1.84 -3.78
C GLU A 37 -3.77 1.65 -2.28
N ILE A 38 -3.26 2.57 -1.46
CA ILE A 38 -3.41 2.52 0.00
C ILE A 38 -4.87 2.45 0.41
N ARG A 39 -5.70 3.38 -0.08
CA ARG A 39 -7.14 3.41 0.22
C ARG A 39 -7.86 2.14 -0.21
N SER A 40 -7.42 1.50 -1.30
CA SER A 40 -8.04 0.28 -1.81
C SER A 40 -7.76 -0.93 -0.91
N VAL A 41 -6.57 -1.01 -0.30
CA VAL A 41 -6.16 -2.16 0.51
C VAL A 41 -6.41 -1.95 2.01
N ALA A 42 -6.36 -0.72 2.51
CA ALA A 42 -6.45 -0.41 3.94
C ALA A 42 -7.69 -1.00 4.63
N ILE A 43 -8.85 -0.96 3.97
CA ILE A 43 -10.08 -1.56 4.50
C ILE A 43 -9.95 -3.09 4.60
N LEU A 44 -9.31 -3.75 3.63
CA LEU A 44 -9.10 -5.19 3.67
C LEU A 44 -8.13 -5.59 4.79
N GLU A 45 -7.08 -4.79 5.01
CA GLU A 45 -6.13 -4.97 6.12
C GLU A 45 -6.83 -4.83 7.48
N GLU A 46 -7.71 -3.84 7.66
CA GLU A 46 -8.50 -3.72 8.90
C GLU A 46 -9.40 -4.93 9.14
N ILE A 47 -10.06 -5.41 8.09
CA ILE A 47 -10.90 -6.62 8.17
C ILE A 47 -10.05 -7.84 8.51
N TYR A 48 -8.86 -7.95 7.92
CA TYR A 48 -7.90 -9.02 8.23
C TYR A 48 -7.46 -8.97 9.70
N ARG A 49 -7.12 -7.78 10.22
CA ARG A 49 -6.83 -7.56 11.65
C ARG A 49 -8.02 -7.91 12.56
N CYS A 50 -9.25 -7.77 12.07
CA CYS A 50 -10.48 -8.24 12.72
C CYS A 50 -10.78 -9.74 12.48
N SER A 51 -9.76 -10.58 12.27
CA SER A 51 -9.91 -12.01 11.99
C SER A 51 -10.76 -12.33 10.75
N GLY A 52 -10.78 -11.44 9.76
CA GLY A 52 -11.45 -11.63 8.49
C GLY A 52 -12.98 -11.50 8.53
N SER A 53 -13.57 -10.96 9.61
CA SER A 53 -15.03 -10.93 9.75
C SER A 53 -15.52 -9.65 10.44
N VAL A 54 -16.31 -8.84 9.76
CA VAL A 54 -16.82 -7.56 10.28
C VAL A 54 -18.28 -7.31 9.93
N THR A 55 -18.90 -6.34 10.57
CA THR A 55 -20.24 -5.86 10.22
C THR A 55 -20.20 -4.85 9.06
N PRO A 56 -21.31 -4.65 8.32
CA PRO A 56 -21.42 -3.58 7.33
C PRO A 56 -21.14 -2.18 7.91
N GLU A 57 -21.51 -1.95 9.16
CA GLU A 57 -21.29 -0.70 9.89
C GLU A 57 -19.79 -0.44 10.06
N GLN A 58 -19.03 -1.44 10.51
CA GLN A 58 -17.56 -1.35 10.63
C GLN A 58 -16.89 -1.06 9.28
N ILE A 59 -17.37 -1.65 8.18
CA ILE A 59 -16.84 -1.34 6.85
C ILE A 59 -17.09 0.12 6.48
N SER A 60 -18.24 0.67 6.87
CA SER A 60 -18.58 2.07 6.64
C SER A 60 -17.66 3.00 7.46
N GLU A 61 -17.37 2.64 8.71
CA GLU A 61 -16.40 3.34 9.56
C GLU A 61 -14.99 3.32 8.95
N PHE A 62 -14.53 2.16 8.48
CA PHE A 62 -13.25 2.05 7.79
C PHE A 62 -13.20 2.85 6.49
N ALA A 63 -14.29 2.87 5.72
CA ALA A 63 -14.38 3.69 4.51
C ALA A 63 -14.11 5.16 4.83
N VAL A 64 -14.82 5.69 5.83
CA VAL A 64 -14.65 7.09 6.27
C VAL A 64 -13.23 7.33 6.80
N LYS A 65 -12.69 6.41 7.61
CA LYS A 65 -11.32 6.48 8.14
C LYS A 65 -10.29 6.68 7.04
N TYR A 66 -10.46 6.04 5.89
CA TYR A 66 -9.52 6.12 4.77
C TYR A 66 -9.98 7.04 3.63
N GLY A 67 -10.84 8.03 3.91
CA GLY A 67 -11.22 9.05 2.91
C GLY A 67 -12.03 8.49 1.75
N LYS A 68 -12.79 7.41 1.97
CA LYS A 68 -13.72 6.80 1.03
C LYS A 68 -15.15 6.99 1.51
N THR A 69 -16.09 7.04 0.57
CA THR A 69 -17.52 6.93 0.89
C THR A 69 -17.89 5.45 1.04
N PRO A 70 -18.82 5.08 1.95
CA PRO A 70 -19.29 3.69 2.08
C PRO A 70 -19.81 3.10 0.76
N SER A 71 -20.44 3.92 -0.09
CA SER A 71 -20.92 3.50 -1.41
C SER A 71 -19.80 3.09 -2.36
N SER A 72 -18.59 3.65 -2.22
CA SER A 72 -17.42 3.30 -3.02
C SER A 72 -16.81 1.93 -2.67
N CYS A 73 -17.29 1.27 -1.62
CA CYS A 73 -16.85 -0.06 -1.20
C CYS A 73 -17.54 -1.20 -1.96
N ALA A 74 -18.49 -0.91 -2.86
CA ALA A 74 -19.18 -1.92 -3.65
C ALA A 74 -18.23 -2.82 -4.46
N GLY A 75 -17.07 -2.29 -4.87
CA GLY A 75 -16.04 -3.02 -5.61
C GLY A 75 -15.48 -4.24 -4.87
N TYR A 76 -15.52 -4.27 -3.53
CA TYR A 76 -15.02 -5.42 -2.77
C TYR A 76 -15.91 -6.66 -2.90
N TYR A 77 -17.17 -6.49 -3.29
CA TYR A 77 -18.18 -7.55 -3.39
C TYR A 77 -18.42 -8.00 -4.83
N SER A 78 -17.83 -7.33 -5.80
CA SER A 78 -18.09 -7.55 -7.22
C SER A 78 -16.90 -8.19 -7.94
N GLY A 79 -17.16 -8.68 -9.15
CA GLY A 79 -16.17 -9.35 -9.99
C GLY A 79 -16.12 -10.87 -9.83
N LYS A 80 -15.26 -11.51 -10.64
CA LYS A 80 -15.13 -12.97 -10.69
C LYS A 80 -14.51 -13.56 -9.41
N LYS A 81 -13.68 -12.77 -8.72
CA LYS A 81 -13.03 -13.12 -7.45
C LYS A 81 -13.19 -11.93 -6.48
N PRO A 82 -14.34 -11.79 -5.81
CA PRO A 82 -14.57 -10.69 -4.88
C PRO A 82 -13.67 -10.82 -3.64
N SER A 83 -13.28 -9.69 -3.06
CA SER A 83 -12.45 -9.65 -1.85
C SER A 83 -13.26 -9.92 -0.58
N LEU A 84 -14.56 -9.62 -0.61
CA LEU A 84 -15.49 -9.81 0.48
C LEU A 84 -16.73 -10.59 0.02
N LYS A 85 -17.32 -11.36 0.93
CA LYS A 85 -18.62 -12.01 0.76
C LYS A 85 -19.51 -11.81 1.97
N ALA A 86 -20.83 -11.92 1.81
CA ALA A 86 -21.73 -11.97 2.96
C ALA A 86 -21.57 -13.30 3.71
N SER A 87 -21.75 -13.27 5.03
CA SER A 87 -22.02 -14.48 5.81
C SER A 87 -23.39 -15.07 5.43
N ASP A 88 -23.63 -16.33 5.80
CA ASP A 88 -24.88 -17.03 5.49
C ASP A 88 -26.11 -16.32 6.10
N ASP A 89 -25.96 -15.77 7.31
CA ASP A 89 -26.97 -14.96 7.99
C ASP A 89 -27.04 -13.50 7.51
N ARG A 90 -26.16 -13.12 6.58
CA ARG A 90 -25.99 -11.78 5.99
C ARG A 90 -25.67 -10.65 6.98
N LYS A 91 -25.44 -10.97 8.26
CA LYS A 91 -25.10 -9.98 9.30
C LYS A 91 -23.65 -9.53 9.25
N ARG A 92 -22.78 -10.33 8.63
CA ARG A 92 -21.34 -10.06 8.55
C ARG A 92 -20.86 -10.05 7.10
N ARG A 93 -19.67 -9.50 6.93
CA ARG A 93 -18.87 -9.51 5.70
C ARG A 93 -17.56 -10.20 6.02
N LEU A 94 -17.30 -11.23 5.24
CA LEU A 94 -16.20 -12.16 5.43
C LEU A 94 -15.16 -11.89 4.36
N LEU A 95 -13.90 -11.81 4.77
CA LEU A 95 -12.75 -11.79 3.87
C LEU A 95 -12.72 -13.12 3.10
N THR A 96 -12.61 -13.03 1.78
CA THR A 96 -12.43 -14.22 0.94
C THR A 96 -10.94 -14.54 0.85
N LYS A 97 -10.61 -15.71 0.30
CA LYS A 97 -9.22 -16.06 -0.03
C LYS A 97 -8.56 -15.01 -0.94
N GLN A 98 -9.31 -14.44 -1.88
CA GLN A 98 -8.79 -13.37 -2.75
C GLN A 98 -8.50 -12.09 -1.98
N GLY A 99 -9.38 -11.72 -1.03
CA GLY A 99 -9.15 -10.57 -0.16
C GLY A 99 -7.91 -10.77 0.73
N GLU A 100 -7.75 -11.97 1.29
CA GLU A 100 -6.59 -12.35 2.08
C GLU A 100 -5.29 -12.31 1.27
N GLU A 101 -5.26 -12.89 0.05
CA GLU A 101 -4.12 -12.80 -0.86
C GLU A 101 -3.74 -11.34 -1.19
N THR A 102 -4.73 -10.46 -1.30
CA THR A 102 -4.51 -9.02 -1.55
C THR A 102 -3.83 -8.34 -0.36
N VAL A 103 -4.27 -8.68 0.86
CA VAL A 103 -3.66 -8.19 2.11
C VAL A 103 -2.23 -8.68 2.26
N LEU A 104 -2.00 -9.99 2.07
CA LEU A 104 -0.68 -10.59 2.19
C LEU A 104 0.29 -10.05 1.14
N ALA A 105 -0.17 -9.78 -0.09
CA ALA A 105 0.65 -9.13 -1.12
C ALA A 105 1.05 -7.71 -0.71
N ALA A 106 0.15 -6.95 -0.10
CA ALA A 106 0.45 -5.61 0.40
C ALA A 106 1.44 -5.63 1.56
N ARG A 107 1.29 -6.54 2.52
CA ARG A 107 2.25 -6.73 3.61
C ARG A 107 3.62 -7.16 3.12
N HIS A 108 3.68 -8.07 2.16
CA HIS A 108 4.94 -8.45 1.52
C HIS A 108 5.59 -7.26 0.79
N ARG A 109 4.79 -6.40 0.14
CA ARG A 109 5.31 -5.25 -0.61
C ARG A 109 5.74 -4.10 0.31
N TRP A 110 4.93 -3.78 1.32
CA TRP A 110 5.03 -2.55 2.10
C TRP A 110 5.48 -2.77 3.55
N GLY A 111 5.61 -4.00 4.01
CA GLY A 111 5.88 -4.38 5.41
C GLY A 111 4.60 -4.72 6.17
N ASP A 112 4.69 -5.58 7.19
CA ASP A 112 3.53 -6.00 7.99
C ASP A 112 2.86 -4.86 8.77
N ASP A 113 3.64 -3.83 9.09
CA ASP A 113 3.27 -2.63 9.85
C ASP A 113 2.84 -1.46 8.95
N TRP A 114 2.72 -1.68 7.63
CA TRP A 114 2.53 -0.61 6.64
C TRP A 114 1.37 0.33 6.98
N LEU A 115 0.25 -0.23 7.48
CA LEU A 115 -0.95 0.53 7.81
C LEU A 115 -0.74 1.46 9.02
N ASP A 116 0.24 1.15 9.88
CA ASP A 116 0.56 1.94 11.07
C ASP A 116 1.50 3.11 10.73
N ARG A 117 2.19 3.03 9.59
CA ARG A 117 3.10 4.09 9.09
C ARG A 117 2.42 5.11 8.17
N ILE A 118 1.23 4.83 7.63
CA ILE A 118 0.59 5.77 6.68
C ILE A 118 0.09 7.05 7.39
N PRO A 119 0.36 8.23 6.81
CA PRO A 119 -0.10 9.50 7.38
C PRO A 119 -1.61 9.67 7.19
N GLN A 120 -2.38 9.46 8.27
CA GLN A 120 -3.84 9.56 8.25
C GLN A 120 -4.36 10.92 7.76
N SER A 121 -3.64 12.01 8.06
CA SER A 121 -3.97 13.36 7.57
C SER A 121 -3.97 13.48 6.04
N ILE A 122 -3.19 12.65 5.34
CA ILE A 122 -3.13 12.59 3.88
C ILE A 122 -4.16 11.59 3.36
N ILE A 123 -4.23 10.41 3.97
CA ILE A 123 -5.08 9.31 3.50
C ILE A 123 -6.57 9.61 3.70
N ALA A 124 -6.96 10.21 4.82
CA ALA A 124 -8.36 10.53 5.11
C ALA A 124 -8.87 11.76 4.36
N ASN A 125 -7.98 12.61 3.83
CA ASN A 125 -8.35 13.85 3.15
C ASN A 125 -8.85 13.57 1.72
N ASP A 126 -10.14 13.81 1.48
CA ASP A 126 -10.81 13.58 0.20
C ASP A 126 -10.25 14.42 -0.96
N ALA A 127 -9.68 15.59 -0.67
CA ALA A 127 -9.00 16.44 -1.64
C ALA A 127 -7.63 15.91 -2.07
N THR A 128 -7.05 14.95 -1.33
CA THR A 128 -5.78 14.32 -1.69
C THR A 128 -5.94 13.53 -3.00
N SER A 129 -5.08 13.87 -3.97
CA SER A 129 -5.02 13.17 -5.25
C SER A 129 -4.72 11.69 -5.07
N TYR A 130 -5.54 10.84 -5.71
CA TYR A 130 -5.31 9.39 -5.75
C TYR A 130 -3.96 9.00 -6.37
N LYS A 131 -3.33 9.89 -7.14
CA LYS A 131 -2.02 9.68 -7.78
C LYS A 131 -0.84 10.12 -6.90
N MET A 132 -1.10 10.76 -5.77
CA MET A 132 -0.03 11.13 -4.83
C MET A 132 0.67 9.87 -4.35
N VAL A 133 2.00 9.89 -4.33
CA VAL A 133 2.84 8.76 -3.92
C VAL A 133 3.26 8.95 -2.47
N ILE A 134 3.21 7.87 -1.70
CA ILE A 134 3.70 7.75 -0.32
C ILE A 134 4.80 6.71 -0.33
N ASP A 135 5.94 7.09 0.25
CA ASP A 135 7.09 6.22 0.47
C ASP A 135 6.98 5.55 1.84
N PHE A 136 7.34 4.27 1.91
CA PHE A 136 7.34 3.40 3.09
C PHE A 136 8.74 3.26 3.67
#